data_AF-A0A558AVM2-F1
#
_entry.id   AF-A0A558AVM2-F1
#
_cell.length_a   1.000
_cell.length_b   1.000
_cell.length_c   1.000
_cell.angle_alpha   90.00
_cell.angle_beta   90.00
_cell.angle_gamma   90.00
#
_symmetry.space_group_name_H-M   'P 1'
#
loop_
_entity.id
_entity.type
_entity.pdbx_description
1 polymer ?
#
loop_
_entity_poly.entity_id
_entity_poly.type
_entity_poly.pdbx_seq_one_letter_code
_entity_poly.pdbx_strand_id
1 'polypeptide(L)'
;GGQADELRDEIRGVDEELRQLGMRRSLPSPDLPERGPKKRSTKRRQDAPNLPRRKVAKTTVGREYAGRFRPSMFITLTCDTYGRVREDGTPVDMSTYDYRRAARDAVHFSSLVDRWWQNLRRVVGWDVQYFATVEPQKRAAPHLHTALRGSIPHHVVRQVTEATYHQVWWPNHDQVVYGGDRLPVWDPRISSFVDPDTREPLTTWDEAVEDVDEPAHVVSFGRQVHSKGILGGTEEAGRHIGYLTKYLTKSTGEVIEASSARQREHHDRLHAELVVTPCSPRCPVWLLYGIQPLGATSRTTPGHCKGRAHRRATLGLPGRRVLVSRKWSGKTLADHKADRKAFVRDMLAGVGIEKPEQDTSRLIWRKVQPGDRDAPPRAHLLLHAIAERIAWRAEYDRALLAAAPPETSAIPQAA
;
A
#
# COMPACT_ATOMS: atom_id res chain seq x y z
N GLY A 1 -21.49 12.91 -21.94
CA GLY A 1 -20.45 12.92 -20.89
C GLY A 1 -20.91 12.28 -19.60
N GLY A 2 -21.90 12.85 -18.90
CA GLY A 2 -22.27 12.46 -17.52
C GLY A 2 -22.81 11.05 -17.30
N GLN A 3 -23.71 10.55 -18.17
CA GLN A 3 -24.33 9.22 -18.00
C GLN A 3 -23.33 8.06 -18.08
N ALA A 4 -22.29 8.19 -18.91
CA ALA A 4 -21.25 7.16 -19.03
C ALA A 4 -20.35 7.12 -17.79
N ASP A 5 -20.10 8.28 -17.16
CA ASP A 5 -19.32 8.37 -15.92
C ASP A 5 -20.11 7.80 -14.72
N GLU A 6 -21.41 8.04 -14.69
CA GLU A 6 -22.31 7.54 -13.63
C GLU A 6 -22.42 6.01 -13.65
N LEU A 7 -22.54 5.41 -14.85
CA LEU A 7 -22.54 3.96 -15.03
C LEU A 7 -21.20 3.32 -14.63
N ARG A 8 -20.07 3.98 -14.92
CA ARG A 8 -18.74 3.53 -14.47
C ARG A 8 -18.62 3.54 -12.95
N ASP A 9 -19.16 4.56 -12.30
CA ASP A 9 -19.21 4.65 -10.83
C ASP A 9 -20.05 3.52 -10.21
N GLU A 10 -21.17 3.17 -10.82
CA GLU A 10 -22.06 2.11 -10.34
C GLU A 10 -21.43 0.72 -10.48
N ILE A 11 -20.81 0.40 -11.63
CA ILE A 11 -20.09 -0.86 -11.84
C ILE A 11 -18.97 -1.04 -10.81
N ARG A 12 -18.26 0.06 -10.46
CA ARG A 12 -17.23 0.05 -9.41
C ARG A 12 -17.83 -0.24 -8.03
N GLY A 13 -18.99 0.32 -7.71
CA GLY A 13 -19.71 0.07 -6.45
C GLY A 13 -20.05 -1.40 -6.27
N VAL A 14 -20.64 -2.01 -7.30
CA VAL A 14 -21.03 -3.44 -7.29
C VAL A 14 -19.82 -4.36 -7.18
N ASP A 15 -18.72 -4.07 -7.88
CA ASP A 15 -17.50 -4.89 -7.81
C ASP A 15 -16.87 -4.88 -6.41
N GLU A 16 -16.91 -3.73 -5.71
CA GLU A 16 -16.42 -3.62 -4.35
C GLU A 16 -17.31 -4.37 -3.35
N GLU A 17 -18.63 -4.36 -3.52
CA GLU A 17 -19.57 -5.16 -2.72
C GLU A 17 -19.34 -6.67 -2.90
N LEU A 18 -19.16 -7.13 -4.14
CA LEU A 18 -18.87 -8.53 -4.44
C LEU A 18 -17.55 -9.00 -3.81
N ARG A 19 -16.53 -8.15 -3.76
CA ARG A 19 -15.28 -8.45 -3.05
C ARG A 19 -15.46 -8.51 -1.54
N GLN A 20 -16.30 -7.64 -0.97
CA GLN A 20 -16.62 -7.68 0.47
C GLN A 20 -17.33 -8.98 0.86
N LEU A 21 -18.12 -9.56 -0.06
CA LEU A 21 -18.78 -10.86 0.08
C LEU A 21 -17.87 -12.06 -0.23
N GLY A 22 -16.59 -11.82 -0.57
CA GLY A 22 -15.61 -12.88 -0.76
C GLY A 22 -15.57 -13.51 -2.16
N MET A 23 -16.21 -12.90 -3.17
CA MET A 23 -16.07 -13.34 -4.56
C MET A 23 -14.63 -13.13 -5.08
N ARG A 24 -14.13 -14.11 -5.83
CA ARG A 24 -12.74 -14.19 -6.29
C ARG A 24 -12.48 -13.53 -7.65
N ARG A 25 -13.53 -13.15 -8.39
CA ARG A 25 -13.42 -12.51 -9.72
C ARG A 25 -14.00 -11.11 -9.64
N SER A 26 -13.26 -10.14 -10.16
CA SER A 26 -13.80 -8.81 -10.40
C SER A 26 -14.72 -8.83 -11.60
N LEU A 27 -15.71 -7.94 -11.59
CA LEU A 27 -16.43 -7.56 -12.80
C LEU A 27 -15.43 -6.96 -13.83
N PRO A 28 -15.63 -7.19 -15.13
CA PRO A 28 -14.83 -6.55 -16.16
C PRO A 28 -14.90 -5.03 -15.97
N SER A 29 -13.73 -4.39 -15.80
CA SER A 29 -13.71 -2.94 -15.62
C SER A 29 -14.02 -2.27 -16.96
N PRO A 30 -14.96 -1.29 -16.99
CA PRO A 30 -15.30 -0.54 -18.20
C PRO A 30 -14.16 0.37 -18.68
N ASP A 31 -13.11 0.51 -17.88
CA ASP A 31 -11.90 1.28 -18.18
C ASP A 31 -10.74 0.38 -18.65
N LEU A 32 -10.96 -0.92 -18.82
CA LEU A 32 -9.99 -1.82 -19.44
C LEU A 32 -10.16 -1.77 -20.95
N PRO A 33 -9.07 -1.70 -21.74
CA PRO A 33 -9.16 -1.71 -23.19
C PRO A 33 -9.86 -2.97 -23.71
N GLU A 34 -10.61 -2.86 -24.82
CA GLU A 34 -11.28 -3.99 -25.50
C GLU A 34 -10.31 -5.10 -25.89
N ARG A 35 -9.05 -4.74 -26.13
CA ARG A 35 -7.94 -5.68 -26.30
C ARG A 35 -7.31 -5.94 -24.95
N GLY A 36 -7.30 -7.21 -24.53
CA GLY A 36 -6.54 -7.63 -23.36
C GLY A 36 -5.07 -7.17 -23.48
N PRO A 37 -4.42 -6.79 -22.37
CA PRO A 37 -3.06 -6.26 -22.41
C PRO A 37 -2.16 -7.24 -23.17
N LYS A 38 -1.49 -6.77 -24.22
CA LYS A 38 -0.54 -7.58 -24.99
C LYS A 38 0.47 -8.14 -23.99
N LYS A 39 0.48 -9.47 -23.85
CA LYS A 39 1.41 -10.17 -22.97
C LYS A 39 2.81 -10.06 -23.57
N ARG A 40 3.56 -9.02 -23.20
CA ARG A 40 4.99 -8.97 -23.50
C ARG A 40 5.69 -10.11 -22.78
N SER A 41 6.61 -10.76 -23.48
CA SER A 41 7.56 -11.69 -22.84
C SER A 41 8.45 -10.87 -21.91
N THR A 42 8.13 -10.88 -20.62
CA THR A 42 9.03 -10.34 -19.58
C THR A 42 10.20 -11.31 -19.43
N LYS A 43 11.16 -11.22 -20.35
CA LYS A 43 12.32 -12.12 -20.39
C LYS A 43 12.96 -12.14 -19.01
N ARG A 44 13.17 -13.34 -18.47
CA ARG A 44 13.85 -13.49 -17.19
C ARG A 44 15.23 -12.86 -17.31
N ARG A 45 15.57 -11.99 -16.35
CA ARG A 45 16.90 -11.43 -16.20
C ARG A 45 17.90 -12.57 -16.01
N GLN A 46 18.99 -12.57 -16.78
CA GLN A 46 19.99 -13.63 -16.73
C GLN A 46 20.96 -13.46 -15.57
N ASP A 47 21.11 -12.23 -15.06
CA ASP A 47 21.96 -11.89 -13.92
C ASP A 47 21.33 -12.25 -12.56
N ALA A 48 20.02 -12.54 -12.52
CA ALA A 48 19.36 -12.98 -11.29
C ALA A 48 19.68 -14.46 -10.98
N PRO A 49 20.04 -14.82 -9.73
CA PRO A 49 20.29 -16.21 -9.34
C PRO A 49 19.11 -17.14 -9.63
N ASN A 50 19.41 -18.38 -10.04
CA ASN A 50 18.38 -19.39 -10.25
C ASN A 50 17.82 -19.88 -8.91
N LEU A 51 16.49 -19.97 -8.85
CA LEU A 51 15.78 -20.48 -7.68
C LEU A 51 15.28 -21.90 -7.92
N PRO A 52 15.49 -22.83 -6.97
CA PRO A 52 14.94 -24.17 -7.09
C PRO A 52 13.41 -24.11 -7.10
N ARG A 53 12.79 -25.04 -7.82
CA ARG A 53 11.33 -25.17 -7.85
C ARG A 53 10.95 -26.49 -7.18
N ARG A 54 10.22 -26.40 -6.07
CA ARG A 54 9.68 -27.58 -5.38
C ARG A 54 8.23 -27.83 -5.77
N LYS A 55 7.78 -29.09 -5.67
CA LYS A 55 6.37 -29.46 -5.81
C LYS A 55 5.60 -28.85 -4.63
N VAL A 56 4.49 -28.16 -4.93
CA VAL A 56 3.68 -27.50 -3.89
C VAL A 56 2.87 -28.54 -3.13
N ALA A 57 3.15 -28.70 -1.84
CA ALA A 57 2.38 -29.52 -0.93
C ALA A 57 1.09 -28.80 -0.50
N LYS A 58 0.06 -29.57 -0.12
CA LYS A 58 -1.20 -29.05 0.45
C LYS A 58 -1.04 -28.67 1.93
N THR A 59 0.06 -28.01 2.29
CA THR A 59 0.30 -27.47 3.63
C THR A 59 0.52 -25.96 3.57
N THR A 60 0.27 -25.29 4.68
CA THR A 60 0.36 -23.83 4.81
C THR A 60 1.26 -23.40 5.96
N VAL A 61 1.76 -24.36 6.74
CA VAL A 61 2.71 -24.15 7.83
C VAL A 61 3.93 -25.03 7.58
N GLY A 62 5.08 -24.60 8.10
CA GLY A 62 6.32 -25.38 8.02
C GLY A 62 6.26 -26.68 8.83
N ARG A 63 7.37 -27.42 8.78
CA ARG A 63 7.53 -28.71 9.45
C ARG A 63 7.41 -28.58 10.97
N GLU A 64 6.74 -29.56 11.57
CA GLU A 64 6.76 -29.79 13.02
C GLU A 64 7.93 -30.71 13.38
N TYR A 65 8.59 -30.40 14.50
CA TYR A 65 9.73 -31.15 15.02
C TYR A 65 9.34 -31.83 16.33
N ALA A 66 9.71 -33.11 16.47
CA ALA A 66 9.45 -33.92 17.66
C ALA A 66 8.00 -33.89 18.16
N GLY A 67 7.01 -33.78 17.27
CA GLY A 67 5.59 -33.84 17.61
C GLY A 67 5.02 -32.63 18.36
N ARG A 68 5.84 -31.60 18.63
CA ARG A 68 5.44 -30.46 19.48
C ARG A 68 6.03 -29.11 19.07
N PHE A 69 7.22 -29.10 18.48
CA PHE A 69 7.92 -27.87 18.19
C PHE A 69 7.56 -27.35 16.80
N ARG A 70 6.94 -26.16 16.76
CA ARG A 70 6.56 -25.45 15.53
C ARG A 70 7.34 -24.13 15.44
N PRO A 71 8.62 -24.16 15.05
CA PRO A 71 9.41 -22.95 14.91
C PRO A 71 8.81 -22.05 13.83
N SER A 72 8.81 -20.77 14.11
CA SER A 72 8.47 -19.69 13.19
C SER A 72 9.73 -18.90 12.85
N MET A 73 9.62 -17.95 11.93
CA MET A 73 10.73 -17.02 11.67
C MET A 73 10.27 -15.59 11.68
N PHE A 74 11.18 -14.71 12.06
CA PHE A 74 11.07 -13.28 11.83
C PHE A 74 12.11 -12.85 10.82
N ILE A 75 11.67 -12.14 9.79
CA ILE A 75 12.50 -11.69 8.68
C ILE A 75 12.30 -10.19 8.51
N THR A 76 13.42 -9.48 8.37
CA THR A 76 13.45 -8.08 7.96
C THR A 76 14.13 -7.97 6.61
N LEU A 77 13.45 -7.33 5.65
CA LEU A 77 13.96 -7.03 4.32
C LEU A 77 13.90 -5.53 4.06
N THR A 78 14.84 -5.05 3.26
CA THR A 78 15.15 -3.63 3.11
C THR A 78 15.39 -3.35 1.64
N CYS A 79 14.88 -2.22 1.12
CA CYS A 79 15.33 -1.73 -0.18
C CYS A 79 16.85 -1.45 -0.17
N ASP A 80 17.44 -1.33 -1.34
CA ASP A 80 18.87 -1.03 -1.46
C ASP A 80 19.22 0.39 -0.92
N THR A 81 20.51 0.70 -0.84
CA THR A 81 20.99 2.03 -0.50
C THR A 81 20.94 2.98 -1.70
N TYR A 82 20.67 4.27 -1.43
CA TYR A 82 20.61 5.34 -2.44
C TYR A 82 21.74 6.37 -2.25
N GLY A 83 22.68 6.08 -1.34
CA GLY A 83 23.78 6.95 -0.97
C GLY A 83 24.26 6.66 0.44
N ARG A 84 25.43 7.17 0.83
CA ARG A 84 25.90 7.03 2.22
C ARG A 84 24.99 7.84 3.13
N VAL A 85 24.63 7.27 4.28
CA VAL A 85 23.79 7.91 5.30
C VAL A 85 24.55 8.03 6.62
N ARG A 86 24.19 9.04 7.41
CA ARG A 86 24.65 9.27 8.78
C ARG A 86 23.85 8.39 9.75
N GLU A 87 24.24 8.38 11.02
CA GLU A 87 23.56 7.61 12.07
C GLU A 87 22.08 8.01 12.28
N ASP A 88 21.77 9.27 12.02
CA ASP A 88 20.42 9.84 12.10
C ASP A 88 19.54 9.51 10.88
N GLY A 89 20.08 8.77 9.91
CA GLY A 89 19.39 8.35 8.68
C GLY A 89 19.46 9.36 7.54
N THR A 90 19.98 10.57 7.75
CA THR A 90 20.11 11.56 6.68
C THR A 90 21.26 11.20 5.74
N PRO A 91 21.19 11.57 4.45
CA PRO A 91 22.31 11.41 3.53
C PRO A 91 23.56 12.13 4.06
N VAL A 92 24.75 11.59 3.80
CA VAL A 92 26.01 12.30 4.09
C VAL A 92 26.09 13.57 3.25
N ASP A 93 25.69 13.47 1.98
CA ASP A 93 25.52 14.55 1.02
C ASP A 93 24.14 14.38 0.35
N MET A 94 23.32 15.43 0.40
CA MET A 94 21.96 15.42 -0.16
C MET A 94 21.93 15.68 -1.66
N SER A 95 22.99 16.23 -2.24
CA SER A 95 23.06 16.53 -3.68
C SER A 95 23.32 15.27 -4.51
N THR A 96 24.05 14.31 -3.93
CA THR A 96 24.43 13.04 -4.58
C THR A 96 23.56 11.86 -4.15
N TYR A 97 22.61 12.05 -3.24
CA TYR A 97 21.66 11.02 -2.84
C TYR A 97 20.61 10.80 -3.94
N ASP A 98 20.44 9.54 -4.35
CA ASP A 98 19.54 9.17 -5.45
C ASP A 98 18.06 9.12 -4.98
N TYR A 99 17.47 10.31 -4.84
CA TYR A 99 16.06 10.46 -4.47
C TYR A 99 15.11 9.85 -5.49
N ARG A 100 15.47 9.89 -6.79
CA ARG A 100 14.68 9.33 -7.87
C ARG A 100 14.52 7.83 -7.71
N ARG A 101 15.62 7.10 -7.55
CA ARG A 101 15.58 5.66 -7.25
C ARG A 101 14.87 5.39 -5.94
N ALA A 102 15.09 6.19 -4.91
CA ALA A 102 14.40 6.04 -3.62
C ALA A 102 12.88 6.14 -3.75
N ALA A 103 12.38 7.12 -4.50
CA ALA A 103 10.95 7.33 -4.74
C ALA A 103 10.34 6.19 -5.57
N ARG A 104 11.00 5.79 -6.66
CA ARG A 104 10.55 4.67 -7.51
C ARG A 104 10.54 3.34 -6.74
N ASP A 105 11.60 3.04 -5.99
CA ASP A 105 11.64 1.84 -5.15
C ASP A 105 10.53 1.85 -4.11
N ALA A 106 10.22 3.02 -3.51
CA ALA A 106 9.14 3.13 -2.53
C ALA A 106 7.76 2.85 -3.14
N VAL A 107 7.46 3.47 -4.29
CA VAL A 107 6.21 3.26 -5.04
C VAL A 107 6.01 1.78 -5.38
N HIS A 108 7.07 1.10 -5.80
CA HIS A 108 7.03 -0.27 -6.28
C HIS A 108 7.34 -1.33 -5.21
N PHE A 109 7.62 -0.93 -3.97
CA PHE A 109 8.03 -1.84 -2.90
C PHE A 109 7.00 -2.94 -2.62
N SER A 110 5.71 -2.61 -2.66
CA SER A 110 4.64 -3.60 -2.48
C SER A 110 4.67 -4.71 -3.54
N SER A 111 4.96 -4.34 -4.79
CA SER A 111 5.10 -5.30 -5.90
C SER A 111 6.35 -6.16 -5.73
N LEU A 112 7.45 -5.60 -5.22
CA LEU A 112 8.65 -6.36 -4.88
C LEU A 112 8.38 -7.39 -3.77
N VAL A 113 7.67 -6.99 -2.70
CA VAL A 113 7.30 -7.90 -1.59
C VAL A 113 6.37 -9.02 -2.08
N ASP A 114 5.41 -8.72 -2.95
CA ASP A 114 4.54 -9.75 -3.54
C ASP A 114 5.35 -10.78 -4.36
N ARG A 115 6.34 -10.32 -5.13
CA ARG A 115 7.26 -11.22 -5.86
C ARG A 115 8.09 -12.06 -4.91
N TRP A 116 8.54 -11.49 -3.80
CA TRP A 116 9.28 -12.23 -2.78
C TRP A 116 8.47 -13.38 -2.20
N TRP A 117 7.22 -13.15 -1.83
CA TRP A 117 6.33 -14.21 -1.34
C TRP A 117 6.06 -15.30 -2.38
N GLN A 118 5.87 -14.91 -3.64
CA GLN A 118 5.71 -15.88 -4.75
C GLN A 118 6.95 -16.76 -4.90
N ASN A 119 8.14 -16.15 -4.91
CA ASN A 119 9.42 -16.86 -5.01
C ASN A 119 9.67 -17.76 -3.80
N LEU A 120 9.42 -17.27 -2.59
CA LEU A 120 9.57 -18.04 -1.36
C LEU A 120 8.69 -19.29 -1.39
N ARG A 121 7.39 -19.15 -1.70
CA ARG A 121 6.45 -20.28 -1.79
C ARG A 121 6.87 -21.30 -2.85
N ARG A 122 7.38 -20.84 -4.00
CA ARG A 122 7.91 -21.70 -5.07
C ARG A 122 9.14 -22.49 -4.61
N VAL A 123 10.02 -21.87 -3.84
CA VAL A 123 11.27 -22.46 -3.35
C VAL A 123 11.03 -23.43 -2.21
N VAL A 124 10.17 -23.08 -1.24
CA VAL A 124 9.91 -23.95 -0.08
C VAL A 124 8.93 -25.08 -0.39
N GLY A 125 8.03 -24.87 -1.36
CA GLY A 125 7.04 -25.86 -1.79
C GLY A 125 5.80 -25.94 -0.91
N TRP A 126 5.43 -24.86 -0.20
CA TRP A 126 4.17 -24.77 0.54
C TRP A 126 3.64 -23.34 0.59
N ASP A 127 2.35 -23.18 0.93
CA ASP A 127 1.69 -21.89 0.99
C ASP A 127 1.99 -21.17 2.30
N VAL A 128 3.18 -20.55 2.39
CA VAL A 128 3.68 -19.88 3.59
C VAL A 128 2.65 -18.89 4.13
N GLN A 129 2.23 -19.13 5.39
CA GLN A 129 1.46 -18.17 6.18
C GLN A 129 2.39 -17.13 6.81
N TYR A 130 1.98 -15.88 6.73
CA TYR A 130 2.71 -14.75 7.30
C TYR A 130 1.78 -13.66 7.83
N PHE A 131 2.36 -12.88 8.75
CA PHE A 131 1.94 -11.55 9.13
C PHE A 131 3.13 -10.62 8.90
N ALA A 132 2.91 -9.48 8.27
CA ALA A 132 3.97 -8.55 7.96
C ALA A 132 3.52 -7.10 8.09
N THR A 133 4.46 -6.23 8.43
CA THR A 133 4.32 -4.79 8.41
C THR A 133 5.37 -4.16 7.51
N VAL A 134 4.97 -3.10 6.82
CA VAL A 134 5.84 -2.27 6.00
C VAL A 134 6.01 -0.92 6.67
N GLU A 135 7.26 -0.56 6.92
CA GLU A 135 7.65 0.61 7.70
C GLU A 135 8.82 1.33 7.05
N PRO A 136 8.96 2.64 7.27
CA PRO A 136 10.12 3.37 6.80
C PRO A 136 11.28 3.17 7.80
N GLN A 137 12.49 2.91 7.31
CA GLN A 137 13.70 2.96 8.14
C GLN A 137 14.09 4.42 8.42
N LYS A 138 15.04 4.70 9.34
CA LYS A 138 15.57 6.06 9.62
C LYS A 138 15.85 6.92 8.37
N ARG A 139 16.26 6.31 7.25
CA ARG A 139 16.49 6.95 5.94
C ARG A 139 15.26 7.10 5.04
N ALA A 140 14.06 6.98 5.62
CA ALA A 140 12.75 6.92 4.95
C ALA A 140 12.51 5.77 3.94
N ALA A 141 13.51 4.92 3.66
CA ALA A 141 13.35 3.80 2.75
C ALA A 141 12.42 2.70 3.33
N PRO A 142 11.53 2.10 2.52
CA PRO A 142 10.67 1.02 2.99
C PRO A 142 11.43 -0.24 3.42
N HIS A 143 10.96 -0.79 4.54
CA HIS A 143 11.37 -2.03 5.16
C HIS A 143 10.15 -2.92 5.37
N LEU A 144 10.33 -4.21 5.15
CA LEU A 144 9.37 -5.24 5.51
C LEU A 144 9.83 -5.90 6.81
N HIS A 145 8.97 -5.94 7.83
CA HIS A 145 9.09 -6.84 8.96
C HIS A 145 8.04 -7.94 8.82
N THR A 146 8.43 -9.20 8.92
CA THR A 146 7.47 -10.29 8.78
C THR A 146 7.74 -11.44 9.74
N ALA A 147 6.68 -11.90 10.39
CA ALA A 147 6.62 -13.21 11.00
C ALA A 147 6.02 -14.22 10.01
N LEU A 148 6.64 -15.38 9.86
CA LEU A 148 6.11 -16.50 9.09
C LEU A 148 6.04 -17.78 9.92
N ARG A 149 5.06 -18.63 9.60
CA ARG A 149 4.89 -19.93 10.25
C ARG A 149 5.69 -21.02 9.54
N GLY A 150 6.76 -21.46 10.20
CA GLY A 150 7.68 -22.48 9.71
C GLY A 150 9.14 -22.07 9.86
N SER A 151 10.03 -23.05 9.76
CA SER A 151 11.48 -22.85 9.69
C SER A 151 11.96 -22.96 8.25
N ILE A 152 12.75 -21.97 7.81
CA ILE A 152 13.37 -21.92 6.50
C ILE A 152 14.87 -21.68 6.73
N PRO A 153 15.78 -22.43 6.10
CA PRO A 153 17.21 -22.18 6.26
C PRO A 153 17.58 -20.75 5.86
N HIS A 154 18.42 -20.07 6.66
CA HIS A 154 18.80 -18.67 6.43
C HIS A 154 19.40 -18.43 5.04
N HIS A 155 20.18 -19.38 4.51
CA HIS A 155 20.75 -19.27 3.17
C HIS A 155 19.67 -19.31 2.07
N VAL A 156 18.58 -20.05 2.26
CA VAL A 156 17.45 -20.07 1.32
C VAL A 156 16.75 -18.73 1.32
N VAL A 157 16.54 -18.13 2.49
CA VAL A 157 15.95 -16.79 2.61
C VAL A 157 16.82 -15.77 1.87
N ARG A 158 18.14 -15.79 2.08
CA ARG A 158 19.09 -14.89 1.38
C ARG A 158 19.03 -15.09 -0.13
N GLN A 159 19.07 -16.33 -0.61
CA GLN A 159 18.99 -16.66 -2.03
C GLN A 159 17.68 -16.19 -2.68
N VAL A 160 16.55 -16.38 -2.00
CA VAL A 160 15.23 -15.89 -2.47
C VAL A 160 15.25 -14.37 -2.55
N THR A 161 15.75 -13.68 -1.53
CA THR A 161 15.82 -12.22 -1.52
C THR A 161 16.70 -11.69 -2.65
N GLU A 162 17.90 -12.25 -2.84
CA GLU A 162 18.84 -11.87 -3.90
C GLU A 162 18.28 -12.10 -5.31
N ALA A 163 17.54 -13.19 -5.50
CA ALA A 163 16.90 -13.50 -6.78
C ALA A 163 15.59 -12.75 -7.04
N THR A 164 15.09 -11.97 -6.07
CA THR A 164 13.81 -11.29 -6.19
C THR A 164 13.98 -9.86 -6.69
N TYR A 165 13.34 -9.57 -7.81
CA TYR A 165 13.25 -8.24 -8.42
C TYR A 165 11.86 -8.02 -9.01
N HIS A 166 11.50 -6.77 -9.25
CA HIS A 166 10.30 -6.39 -10.00
C HIS A 166 10.65 -5.40 -11.10
N GLN A 167 10.33 -5.76 -12.35
CA GLN A 167 10.51 -4.91 -13.52
C GLN A 167 9.24 -4.09 -13.75
N VAL A 168 9.40 -2.78 -13.89
CA VAL A 168 8.34 -1.81 -14.14
C VAL A 168 8.32 -1.51 -15.63
N TRP A 169 7.43 -2.19 -16.35
CA TRP A 169 7.22 -2.01 -17.79
C TRP A 169 6.23 -0.88 -18.05
N TRP A 170 6.62 0.32 -17.63
CA TRP A 170 5.86 1.55 -17.85
C TRP A 170 6.61 2.42 -18.86
N PRO A 171 5.94 3.43 -19.44
CA PRO A 171 6.60 4.40 -20.28
C PRO A 171 7.79 5.08 -19.56
N ASN A 172 8.77 5.54 -20.32
CA ASN A 172 9.88 6.30 -19.75
C ASN A 172 9.35 7.56 -19.05
N HIS A 173 9.86 7.81 -17.85
CA HIS A 173 9.50 8.97 -17.03
C HIS A 173 10.74 9.50 -16.30
N ASP A 174 11.87 9.57 -17.00
CA ASP A 174 13.13 10.12 -16.48
C ASP A 174 13.21 11.65 -16.62
N GLN A 175 12.39 12.24 -17.49
CA GLN A 175 12.37 13.67 -17.78
C GLN A 175 10.94 14.20 -17.72
N VAL A 176 10.71 15.18 -16.86
CA VAL A 176 9.45 15.91 -16.79
C VAL A 176 9.38 16.86 -17.99
N VAL A 177 8.31 16.78 -18.76
CA VAL A 177 8.08 17.57 -20.00
C VAL A 177 7.30 18.85 -19.68
N TYR A 178 6.35 18.76 -18.74
CA TYR A 178 5.45 19.85 -18.37
C TYR A 178 5.64 20.25 -16.91
N GLY A 179 5.62 21.56 -16.64
CA GLY A 179 5.82 22.10 -15.30
C GLY A 179 5.56 23.61 -15.25
N GLY A 180 5.46 24.15 -14.03
CA GLY A 180 5.10 25.56 -13.82
C GLY A 180 3.76 25.90 -14.45
N ASP A 181 3.74 26.98 -15.23
CA ASP A 181 2.52 27.47 -15.90
C ASP A 181 2.22 26.74 -17.22
N ARG A 182 3.10 25.84 -17.67
CA ARG A 182 2.97 25.08 -18.93
C ARG A 182 2.50 23.66 -18.63
N LEU A 183 1.20 23.51 -18.37
CA LEU A 183 0.57 22.22 -18.10
C LEU A 183 -0.37 21.79 -19.24
N PRO A 184 -0.51 20.48 -19.51
CA PRO A 184 -1.48 19.98 -20.48
C PRO A 184 -2.91 20.39 -20.12
N VAL A 185 -3.69 20.68 -21.14
CA VAL A 185 -5.06 21.18 -21.00
C VAL A 185 -6.06 20.20 -21.57
N TRP A 186 -7.23 20.10 -20.93
CA TRP A 186 -8.29 19.22 -21.41
C TRP A 186 -8.97 19.83 -22.65
N ASP A 187 -9.04 19.08 -23.74
CA ASP A 187 -9.84 19.42 -24.91
C ASP A 187 -11.17 18.65 -24.89
N PRO A 188 -12.32 19.34 -24.70
CA PRO A 188 -13.62 18.69 -24.63
C PRO A 188 -14.10 18.11 -25.96
N ARG A 189 -13.56 18.54 -27.11
CA ARG A 189 -14.00 18.08 -28.43
C ARG A 189 -13.53 16.65 -28.71
N ILE A 190 -12.29 16.36 -28.34
CA ILE A 190 -11.66 15.05 -28.52
C ILE A 190 -11.60 14.25 -27.22
N SER A 191 -12.06 14.83 -26.10
CA SER A 191 -12.05 14.22 -24.76
C SER A 191 -10.66 13.69 -24.36
N SER A 192 -9.65 14.53 -24.54
CA SER A 192 -8.23 14.19 -24.38
C SER A 192 -7.46 15.37 -23.80
N PHE A 193 -6.35 15.09 -23.11
CA PHE A 193 -5.36 16.13 -22.82
C PHE A 193 -4.54 16.44 -24.08
N VAL A 194 -4.25 17.72 -24.27
CA VAL A 194 -3.43 18.24 -25.37
C VAL A 194 -2.28 19.09 -24.82
N ASP A 195 -1.21 19.21 -25.61
CA ASP A 195 -0.15 20.19 -25.36
C ASP A 195 -0.74 21.62 -25.32
N PRO A 196 -0.37 22.46 -24.34
CA PRO A 196 -0.94 23.79 -24.20
C PRO A 196 -0.60 24.71 -25.38
N ASP A 197 0.52 24.50 -26.06
CA ASP A 197 1.01 25.37 -27.14
C ASP A 197 0.60 24.83 -28.51
N THR A 198 0.89 23.55 -28.80
CA THR A 198 0.63 22.97 -30.13
C THR A 198 -0.82 22.51 -30.31
N ARG A 199 -1.54 22.31 -29.19
CA ARG A 199 -2.89 21.72 -29.16
C ARG A 199 -2.94 20.29 -29.70
N GLU A 200 -1.80 19.63 -29.87
CA GLU A 200 -1.74 18.23 -30.27
C GLU A 200 -2.10 17.31 -29.10
N PRO A 201 -2.84 16.21 -29.35
CA PRO A 201 -3.15 15.22 -28.32
C PRO A 201 -1.89 14.60 -27.73
N LEU A 202 -1.85 14.47 -26.40
CA LEU A 202 -0.80 13.73 -25.73
C LEU A 202 -0.87 12.23 -26.06
N THR A 203 0.27 11.55 -26.06
CA THR A 203 0.36 10.10 -26.28
C THR A 203 -0.50 9.36 -25.27
N THR A 204 -1.31 8.41 -25.75
CA THR A 204 -2.16 7.62 -24.86
C THR A 204 -1.32 6.65 -24.03
N TRP A 205 -1.84 6.21 -22.88
CA TRP A 205 -1.17 5.20 -22.06
C TRP A 205 -0.81 3.94 -22.85
N ASP A 206 -1.74 3.44 -23.67
CA ASP A 206 -1.55 2.19 -24.39
C ASP A 206 -0.48 2.33 -25.46
N GLU A 207 -0.48 3.40 -26.26
CA GLU A 207 0.59 3.73 -27.21
C GLU A 207 1.94 3.86 -26.50
N ALA A 208 1.99 4.63 -25.41
CA ALA A 208 3.22 4.83 -24.65
C ALA A 208 3.77 3.51 -24.06
N VAL A 209 2.90 2.56 -23.68
CA VAL A 209 3.30 1.21 -23.25
C VAL A 209 3.66 0.32 -24.44
N GLU A 210 3.09 0.56 -25.62
CA GLU A 210 3.43 -0.13 -26.87
C GLU A 210 4.87 0.19 -27.36
N ASP A 211 5.41 1.34 -26.99
CA ASP A 211 6.78 1.75 -27.35
C ASP A 211 7.85 1.34 -26.31
N VAL A 212 7.48 0.64 -25.24
CA VAL A 212 8.42 0.25 -24.18
C VAL A 212 9.25 -0.99 -24.55
N ASP A 213 10.51 -0.78 -24.92
CA ASP A 213 11.46 -1.86 -25.19
C ASP A 213 12.25 -2.33 -23.96
N GLU A 214 12.44 -1.45 -22.98
CA GLU A 214 13.17 -1.72 -21.74
C GLU A 214 12.35 -1.31 -20.50
N PRO A 215 12.50 -2.00 -19.36
CA PRO A 215 11.78 -1.60 -18.15
C PRO A 215 12.28 -0.24 -17.65
N ALA A 216 11.36 0.72 -17.47
CA ALA A 216 11.66 2.05 -16.94
C ALA A 216 12.26 2.05 -15.53
N HIS A 217 12.03 0.98 -14.77
CA HIS A 217 12.64 0.79 -13.45
C HIS A 217 12.75 -0.69 -13.07
N VAL A 218 13.78 -1.04 -12.31
CA VAL A 218 13.91 -2.37 -11.70
C VAL A 218 14.18 -2.20 -10.21
N VAL A 219 13.21 -2.62 -9.40
CA VAL A 219 13.33 -2.59 -7.94
C VAL A 219 13.80 -3.94 -7.42
N SER A 220 14.71 -3.94 -6.45
CA SER A 220 15.27 -5.12 -5.78
C SER A 220 15.54 -4.84 -4.31
N PHE A 221 15.69 -5.89 -3.50
CA PHE A 221 16.13 -5.72 -2.11
C PHE A 221 17.61 -5.39 -2.04
N GLY A 222 18.01 -4.72 -0.96
CA GLY A 222 19.41 -4.56 -0.59
C GLY A 222 20.03 -5.86 -0.09
N ARG A 223 21.36 -5.86 0.06
CA ARG A 223 22.13 -7.03 0.51
C ARG A 223 21.80 -7.48 1.94
N GLN A 224 21.26 -6.59 2.77
CA GLN A 224 21.00 -6.87 4.18
C GLN A 224 19.72 -7.69 4.33
N VAL A 225 19.87 -8.91 4.86
CA VAL A 225 18.76 -9.81 5.18
C VAL A 225 18.92 -10.27 6.62
N HIS A 226 18.05 -9.79 7.50
CA HIS A 226 17.98 -10.27 8.87
C HIS A 226 16.90 -11.35 8.94
N SER A 227 17.28 -12.54 9.37
CA SER A 227 16.36 -13.66 9.59
C SER A 227 16.69 -14.34 10.90
N LYS A 228 15.66 -14.60 11.71
CA LYS A 228 15.75 -15.23 13.03
C LYS A 228 14.71 -16.33 13.16
N GLY A 229 15.06 -17.44 13.77
CA GLY A 229 14.09 -18.44 14.22
C GLY A 229 13.44 -17.98 15.53
N ILE A 230 12.13 -18.20 15.67
CA ILE A 230 11.36 -17.84 16.86
C ILE A 230 10.54 -19.04 17.28
N LEU A 231 10.61 -19.40 18.57
CA LEU A 231 9.72 -20.37 19.18
C LEU A 231 8.54 -19.67 19.85
N GLY A 232 7.32 -20.16 19.65
CA GLY A 232 6.13 -19.60 20.29
C GLY A 232 6.19 -19.74 21.82
N GLY A 233 5.56 -18.80 22.53
CA GLY A 233 5.48 -18.81 24.00
C GLY A 233 6.74 -18.32 24.73
N THR A 234 7.74 -17.81 24.01
CA THR A 234 8.95 -17.23 24.60
C THR A 234 8.86 -15.70 24.69
N GLU A 235 9.66 -15.10 25.57
CA GLU A 235 9.82 -13.65 25.67
C GLU A 235 10.28 -13.04 24.33
N GLU A 236 11.16 -13.75 23.61
CA GLU A 236 11.61 -13.35 22.28
C GLU A 236 10.45 -13.26 21.27
N ALA A 237 9.49 -14.20 21.32
CA ALA A 237 8.30 -14.13 20.49
C ALA A 237 7.46 -12.90 20.85
N GLY A 238 7.30 -12.59 22.15
CA GLY A 238 6.61 -11.39 22.63
C GLY A 238 7.24 -10.10 22.09
N ARG A 239 8.56 -9.97 22.17
CA ARG A 239 9.30 -8.81 21.63
C ARG A 239 9.09 -8.62 20.12
N HIS A 240 9.14 -9.70 19.34
CA HIS A 240 8.97 -9.62 17.88
C HIS A 240 7.52 -9.37 17.46
N ILE A 241 6.55 -9.87 18.21
CA ILE A 241 5.15 -9.47 18.08
C ILE A 241 5.04 -7.97 18.35
N GLY A 242 5.68 -7.48 19.42
CA GLY A 242 5.78 -6.05 19.73
C GLY A 242 6.32 -5.21 18.57
N TYR A 243 7.36 -5.68 17.86
CA TYR A 243 7.83 -4.99 16.65
C TYR A 243 6.79 -4.96 15.53
N LEU A 244 6.04 -6.04 15.28
CA LEU A 244 4.98 -6.04 14.26
C LEU A 244 3.80 -5.17 14.66
N THR A 245 3.46 -5.13 15.95
CA THR A 245 2.28 -4.41 16.43
C THR A 245 2.55 -2.93 16.70
N LYS A 246 3.80 -2.55 16.98
CA LYS A 246 4.25 -1.16 17.22
C LYS A 246 3.77 -0.19 16.13
N TYR A 247 3.58 -0.67 14.90
CA TYR A 247 3.29 0.18 13.74
C TYR A 247 1.92 -0.06 13.12
N LEU A 248 1.06 -0.84 13.79
CA LEU A 248 -0.34 -1.00 13.39
C LEU A 248 -1.13 0.30 13.55
N THR A 249 -0.76 1.15 14.50
CA THR A 249 -1.52 2.36 14.89
C THR A 249 -0.92 3.68 14.41
N LYS A 250 0.39 3.76 14.14
CA LYS A 250 1.07 5.02 13.74
C LYS A 250 1.03 5.24 12.23
N SER A 251 0.76 6.44 11.71
CA SER A 251 0.93 6.76 10.29
C SER A 251 2.42 6.81 9.90
N THR A 252 2.80 6.62 8.63
CA THR A 252 4.23 6.52 8.23
C THR A 252 4.98 7.83 8.52
N GLY A 253 4.29 8.97 8.41
CA GLY A 253 4.81 10.29 8.80
C GLY A 253 4.93 10.50 10.32
N GLU A 254 4.17 9.77 11.14
CA GLU A 254 4.32 9.74 12.61
C GLU A 254 5.43 8.76 13.06
N VAL A 255 5.94 7.91 12.16
CA VAL A 255 6.99 6.94 12.47
C VAL A 255 8.40 7.54 12.36
N ILE A 256 8.58 8.54 11.50
CA ILE A 256 9.85 9.28 11.39
C ILE A 256 9.56 10.77 11.53
N GLU A 257 9.42 11.20 12.77
CA GLU A 257 9.45 12.62 13.08
C GLU A 257 10.87 13.14 12.89
N ALA A 258 10.99 14.21 12.11
CA ALA A 258 12.28 14.85 11.86
C ALA A 258 12.63 15.74 13.06
N SER A 259 13.55 15.28 13.89
CA SER A 259 14.04 16.01 15.07
C SER A 259 15.07 17.08 14.72
N SER A 260 15.67 17.03 13.52
CA SER A 260 16.62 18.03 13.02
C SER A 260 16.16 18.71 11.72
N ALA A 261 16.71 19.90 11.45
CA ALA A 261 16.48 20.60 10.18
C ALA A 261 16.94 19.77 8.98
N ARG A 262 18.06 19.04 9.13
CA ARG A 262 18.60 18.16 8.10
C ARG A 262 17.67 17.00 7.78
N GLN A 263 17.04 16.39 8.79
CA GLN A 263 16.05 15.34 8.58
C GLN A 263 14.80 15.88 7.87
N ARG A 264 14.35 17.09 8.23
CA ARG A 264 13.24 17.75 7.54
C ARG A 264 13.55 17.96 6.06
N GLU A 265 14.72 18.53 5.76
CA GLU A 265 15.17 18.73 4.38
C GLU A 265 15.29 17.40 3.59
N HIS A 266 15.82 16.36 4.22
CA HIS A 266 15.88 15.02 3.60
C HIS A 266 14.47 14.51 3.24
N HIS A 267 13.52 14.60 4.16
CA HIS A 267 12.14 14.15 3.94
C HIS A 267 11.44 15.01 2.88
N ASP A 268 11.69 16.32 2.87
CA ASP A 268 11.08 17.23 1.90
C ASP A 268 11.64 17.01 0.49
N ARG A 269 12.94 16.72 0.34
CA ARG A 269 13.54 16.31 -0.94
C ARG A 269 12.96 14.98 -1.45
N LEU A 270 12.81 13.99 -0.57
CA LEU A 270 12.18 12.72 -0.94
C LEU A 270 10.70 12.91 -1.32
N HIS A 271 9.98 13.74 -0.57
CA HIS A 271 8.57 14.04 -0.86
C HIS A 271 8.42 14.80 -2.17
N ALA A 272 9.28 15.77 -2.46
CA ALA A 272 9.29 16.49 -3.73
C ALA A 272 9.45 15.53 -4.93
N GLU A 273 10.36 14.56 -4.83
CA GLU A 273 10.52 13.54 -5.87
C GLU A 273 9.29 12.62 -5.97
N LEU A 274 8.70 12.21 -4.84
CA LEU A 274 7.48 11.40 -4.81
C LEU A 274 6.27 12.11 -5.42
N VAL A 275 6.19 13.44 -5.32
CA VAL A 275 5.09 14.22 -5.93
C VAL A 275 5.10 14.07 -7.45
N VAL A 276 6.29 14.03 -8.06
CA VAL A 276 6.44 13.91 -9.53
C VAL A 276 6.66 12.47 -10.00
N THR A 277 6.83 11.48 -9.12
CA THR A 277 6.99 10.07 -9.52
C THR A 277 5.63 9.42 -9.79
N PRO A 278 5.32 8.92 -11.01
CA PRO A 278 4.06 8.23 -11.27
C PRO A 278 3.86 7.00 -10.37
N CYS A 279 2.67 6.82 -9.79
CA CYS A 279 2.41 5.74 -8.82
C CYS A 279 1.54 4.58 -9.35
N SER A 280 0.90 4.77 -10.51
CA SER A 280 0.05 3.77 -11.18
C SER A 280 -0.24 4.20 -12.62
N PRO A 281 -0.74 3.31 -13.50
CA PRO A 281 -1.19 3.66 -14.86
C PRO A 281 -2.24 4.78 -14.94
N ARG A 282 -3.00 4.97 -13.86
CA ARG A 282 -4.07 5.99 -13.76
C ARG A 282 -3.59 7.30 -13.12
N CYS A 283 -2.30 7.40 -12.80
CA CYS A 283 -1.79 8.52 -12.03
C CYS A 283 -1.80 9.82 -12.87
N PRO A 284 -2.46 10.91 -12.43
CA PRO A 284 -2.44 12.20 -13.13
C PRO A 284 -1.05 12.81 -13.32
N VAL A 285 -0.05 12.32 -12.59
CA VAL A 285 1.35 12.71 -12.74
C VAL A 285 1.91 12.33 -14.11
N TRP A 286 1.35 11.32 -14.80
CA TRP A 286 1.72 11.00 -16.19
C TRP A 286 1.57 12.17 -17.15
N LEU A 287 0.65 13.10 -16.87
CA LEU A 287 0.48 14.31 -17.67
C LEU A 287 1.72 15.22 -17.61
N LEU A 288 2.50 15.18 -16.53
CA LEU A 288 3.77 15.91 -16.47
C LEU A 288 4.83 15.33 -17.42
N TYR A 289 4.66 14.07 -17.82
CA TYR A 289 5.53 13.34 -18.74
C TYR A 289 4.97 13.27 -20.16
N GLY A 290 3.88 14.00 -20.45
CA GLY A 290 3.25 14.00 -21.78
C GLY A 290 2.48 12.74 -22.11
N ILE A 291 2.08 11.97 -21.10
CA ILE A 291 1.35 10.71 -21.29
C ILE A 291 -0.03 10.83 -20.66
N GLN A 292 -1.06 10.43 -21.40
CA GLN A 292 -2.42 10.40 -20.87
C GLN A 292 -2.60 9.18 -19.97
N PRO A 293 -2.93 9.36 -18.68
CA PRO A 293 -3.18 8.23 -17.79
C PRO A 293 -4.47 7.51 -18.16
N LEU A 294 -4.53 6.21 -17.82
CA LEU A 294 -5.75 5.41 -18.03
C LEU A 294 -6.94 6.03 -17.28
N GLY A 295 -8.05 6.22 -18.00
CA GLY A 295 -9.28 6.79 -17.44
C GLY A 295 -9.20 8.28 -17.11
N ALA A 296 -8.32 9.03 -17.77
CA ALA A 296 -8.29 10.49 -17.67
C ALA A 296 -9.64 11.11 -18.07
N THR A 297 -10.06 12.15 -17.36
CA THR A 297 -11.29 12.90 -17.64
C THR A 297 -11.03 14.40 -17.51
N SER A 298 -12.02 15.23 -17.85
CA SER A 298 -11.98 16.69 -17.62
C SER A 298 -11.75 17.09 -16.16
N ARG A 299 -11.99 16.19 -15.20
CA ARG A 299 -11.76 16.40 -13.77
C ARG A 299 -10.35 16.02 -13.32
N THR A 300 -9.55 15.42 -14.20
CA THR A 300 -8.16 15.09 -13.93
C THR A 300 -7.33 16.37 -13.92
N THR A 301 -6.53 16.57 -12.88
CA THR A 301 -5.63 17.73 -12.77
C THR A 301 -4.19 17.29 -13.02
N PRO A 302 -3.48 17.85 -14.03
CA PRO A 302 -2.08 17.52 -14.30
C PRO A 302 -1.21 17.61 -13.05
N GLY A 303 -0.38 16.59 -12.81
CA GLY A 303 0.55 16.56 -11.67
C GLY A 303 -0.09 16.33 -10.29
N HIS A 304 -1.42 16.37 -10.16
CA HIS A 304 -2.07 16.28 -8.87
C HIS A 304 -2.77 14.93 -8.66
N CYS A 305 -2.07 13.99 -8.05
CA CYS A 305 -2.60 12.67 -7.70
C CYS A 305 -3.04 12.59 -6.22
N LYS A 306 -4.29 12.17 -5.98
CA LYS A 306 -4.84 11.96 -4.63
C LYS A 306 -4.39 10.62 -3.99
N GLY A 307 -3.62 9.83 -4.74
CA GLY A 307 -3.10 8.53 -4.33
C GLY A 307 -2.23 8.63 -3.08
N ARG A 308 -2.21 7.56 -2.27
CA ARG A 308 -1.46 7.56 -1.01
C ARG A 308 0.02 7.85 -1.22
N ALA A 309 0.66 7.26 -2.24
CA ALA A 309 2.10 7.42 -2.51
C ALA A 309 2.60 8.88 -2.52
N HIS A 310 1.78 9.84 -2.96
CA HIS A 310 2.16 11.25 -3.06
C HIS A 310 1.94 12.04 -1.77
N ARG A 311 1.31 11.43 -0.75
CA ARG A 311 1.09 12.06 0.55
C ARG A 311 2.38 11.99 1.36
N ARG A 312 2.81 13.13 1.90
CA ARG A 312 3.95 13.25 2.81
C ARG A 312 3.88 12.24 3.96
N ALA A 313 2.69 12.03 4.52
CA ALA A 313 2.46 11.09 5.63
C ALA A 313 2.62 9.59 5.27
N THR A 314 2.86 9.24 4.00
CA THR A 314 3.03 7.84 3.57
C THR A 314 4.40 7.54 2.96
N LEU A 315 5.20 8.57 2.68
CA LEU A 315 6.54 8.47 2.08
C LEU A 315 6.63 7.44 0.95
N GLY A 316 5.68 7.50 0.00
CA GLY A 316 5.73 6.66 -1.19
C GLY A 316 5.14 5.27 -1.07
N LEU A 317 4.49 4.92 0.05
CA LEU A 317 3.81 3.62 0.21
C LEU A 317 2.32 3.72 -0.19
N PRO A 318 1.93 3.38 -1.44
CA PRO A 318 0.53 3.50 -1.90
C PRO A 318 -0.43 2.51 -1.22
N GLY A 319 0.10 1.40 -0.72
CA GLY A 319 -0.64 0.19 -0.36
C GLY A 319 -0.99 0.01 1.12
N ARG A 320 -1.44 -1.20 1.45
CA ARG A 320 -1.65 -1.64 2.83
C ARG A 320 -0.28 -1.84 3.47
N ARG A 321 -0.05 -1.23 4.63
CA ARG A 321 1.18 -1.42 5.41
C ARG A 321 1.19 -2.74 6.16
N VAL A 322 0.02 -3.26 6.49
CA VAL A 322 -0.13 -4.56 7.13
C VAL A 322 -0.49 -5.57 6.06
N LEU A 323 0.40 -6.53 5.85
CA LEU A 323 0.27 -7.58 4.86
C LEU A 323 0.07 -8.90 5.61
N VAL A 324 -1.14 -9.43 5.54
CA VAL A 324 -1.51 -10.67 6.23
C VAL A 324 -1.89 -11.71 5.19
N SER A 325 -1.26 -12.88 5.26
CA SER A 325 -1.74 -14.01 4.47
C SER A 325 -3.16 -14.37 4.90
N ARG A 326 -4.09 -14.56 3.95
CA ARG A 326 -5.51 -14.86 4.26
C ARG A 326 -5.69 -16.05 5.22
N LYS A 327 -4.79 -17.03 5.14
CA LYS A 327 -4.82 -18.24 5.97
C LYS A 327 -4.17 -18.07 7.34
N TRP A 328 -3.65 -16.89 7.68
CA TRP A 328 -3.05 -16.61 8.98
C TRP A 328 -4.08 -16.69 10.10
N SER A 329 -5.19 -15.95 9.95
CA SER A 329 -6.32 -15.90 10.88
C SER A 329 -7.46 -16.83 10.45
N GLY A 330 -7.56 -17.16 9.16
CA GLY A 330 -8.73 -17.83 8.60
C GLY A 330 -9.98 -16.94 8.51
N LYS A 331 -9.85 -15.65 8.84
CA LYS A 331 -10.95 -14.67 8.89
C LYS A 331 -11.17 -14.00 7.53
N THR A 332 -12.43 -13.70 7.22
CA THR A 332 -12.86 -12.89 6.08
C THR A 332 -12.72 -11.39 6.37
N LEU A 333 -12.95 -10.54 5.36
CA LEU A 333 -13.00 -9.09 5.57
C LEU A 333 -14.17 -8.68 6.47
N ALA A 334 -15.29 -9.40 6.38
CA ALA A 334 -16.45 -9.21 7.25
C ALA A 334 -16.11 -9.53 8.70
N ASP A 335 -15.44 -10.66 8.95
CA ASP A 335 -14.98 -11.04 10.29
C ASP A 335 -14.03 -9.98 10.86
N HIS A 336 -13.07 -9.50 10.07
CA HIS A 336 -12.18 -8.42 10.50
C HIS A 336 -12.88 -7.08 10.71
N LYS A 337 -14.00 -6.81 10.04
CA LYS A 337 -14.84 -5.63 10.30
C LYS A 337 -15.61 -5.81 11.60
N ALA A 338 -16.16 -6.99 11.85
CA ALA A 338 -16.83 -7.35 13.09
C ALA A 338 -15.88 -7.28 14.30
N ASP A 339 -14.68 -7.87 14.19
CA ASP A 339 -13.63 -7.80 15.22
C ASP A 339 -13.28 -6.35 15.59
N ARG A 340 -13.10 -5.48 14.59
CA ARG A 340 -12.79 -4.06 14.83
C ARG A 340 -13.96 -3.34 15.50
N LYS A 341 -15.20 -3.64 15.11
CA LYS A 341 -16.41 -3.07 15.74
C LYS A 341 -16.52 -3.52 17.20
N ALA A 342 -16.32 -4.81 17.46
CA ALA A 342 -16.32 -5.38 18.81
C ALA A 342 -15.23 -4.74 19.67
N PHE A 343 -13.98 -4.70 19.19
CA PHE A 343 -12.87 -4.07 19.91
C PHE A 343 -13.16 -2.61 20.30
N VAL A 344 -13.68 -1.80 19.38
CA VAL A 344 -14.04 -0.40 19.67
C VAL A 344 -15.19 -0.33 20.68
N ARG A 345 -16.22 -1.18 20.54
CA ARG A 345 -17.32 -1.26 21.52
C ARG A 345 -16.82 -1.60 22.91
N ASP A 346 -15.96 -2.62 23.04
CA ASP A 346 -15.41 -3.07 24.31
C ASP A 346 -14.52 -1.99 24.94
N MET A 347 -13.71 -1.31 24.13
CA MET A 347 -12.87 -0.20 24.59
C MET A 347 -13.70 1.00 25.09
N LEU A 348 -14.77 1.36 24.38
CA LEU A 348 -15.70 2.40 24.82
C LEU A 348 -16.45 1.99 26.10
N ALA A 349 -16.92 0.74 26.18
CA ALA A 349 -17.57 0.20 27.37
C ALA A 349 -16.64 0.22 28.59
N GLY A 350 -15.34 -0.03 28.41
CA GLY A 350 -14.31 0.06 29.45
C GLY A 350 -14.20 1.44 30.11
N VAL A 351 -14.68 2.51 29.47
CA VAL A 351 -14.77 3.86 30.04
C VAL A 351 -16.22 4.31 30.29
N GLY A 352 -17.17 3.37 30.32
CA GLY A 352 -18.59 3.64 30.57
C GLY A 352 -19.35 4.24 29.39
N ILE A 353 -18.80 4.21 28.17
CA ILE A 353 -19.49 4.66 26.97
C ILE A 353 -20.14 3.44 26.29
N GLU A 354 -21.43 3.24 26.55
CA GLU A 354 -22.19 2.18 25.91
C GLU A 354 -22.73 2.60 24.53
N LYS A 355 -22.60 1.70 23.55
CA LYS A 355 -23.16 1.87 22.20
C LYS A 355 -24.10 0.70 21.90
N PRO A 356 -25.29 0.66 22.51
CA PRO A 356 -26.23 -0.44 22.33
C PRO A 356 -26.58 -0.59 20.84
N GLU A 357 -26.78 -1.84 20.42
CA GLU A 357 -27.27 -2.11 19.07
C GLU A 357 -28.73 -1.65 18.99
N GLN A 358 -29.02 -0.74 18.06
CA GLN A 358 -30.37 -0.27 17.88
C GLN A 358 -31.23 -1.41 17.33
N ASP A 359 -32.33 -1.73 18.00
CA ASP A 359 -33.31 -2.67 17.47
C ASP A 359 -33.99 -2.05 16.24
N THR A 360 -33.67 -2.60 15.07
CA THR A 360 -34.20 -2.15 13.77
C THR A 360 -35.29 -3.07 13.24
N SER A 361 -35.73 -4.08 14.01
CA SER A 361 -36.74 -5.06 13.59
C SER A 361 -38.08 -4.44 13.20
N ARG A 362 -38.39 -3.26 13.76
CA ARG A 362 -39.61 -2.50 13.52
C ARG A 362 -39.47 -1.43 12.43
N LEU A 363 -38.30 -1.30 11.80
CA LEU A 363 -38.03 -0.28 10.79
C LEU A 363 -38.14 -0.86 9.38
N ILE A 364 -38.76 -0.09 8.48
CA ILE A 364 -38.80 -0.40 7.05
C ILE A 364 -37.92 0.62 6.33
N TRP A 365 -36.85 0.13 5.68
CA TRP A 365 -35.96 0.97 4.90
C TRP A 365 -36.53 1.16 3.48
N ARG A 366 -36.62 2.41 3.04
CA ARG A 366 -37.00 2.77 1.67
C ARG A 366 -35.90 3.62 1.05
N LYS A 367 -35.68 3.48 -0.27
CA LYS A 367 -34.77 4.38 -1.00
C LYS A 367 -35.40 5.76 -1.06
N VAL A 368 -34.64 6.78 -0.68
CA VAL A 368 -35.03 8.19 -0.84
C VAL A 368 -35.13 8.49 -2.33
N GLN A 369 -36.26 9.06 -2.75
CA GLN A 369 -36.49 9.43 -4.15
C GLN A 369 -35.97 10.85 -4.44
N PRO A 370 -35.57 11.16 -5.68
CA PRO A 370 -35.28 12.53 -6.07
C PRO A 370 -36.49 13.44 -5.80
N GLY A 371 -36.31 14.50 -4.99
CA GLY A 371 -37.37 15.44 -4.63
C GLY A 371 -38.23 15.03 -3.43
N ASP A 372 -37.88 13.96 -2.71
CA ASP A 372 -38.51 13.58 -1.45
C ASP A 372 -38.41 14.73 -0.43
N ARG A 373 -39.57 15.22 0.04
CA ARG A 373 -39.66 16.36 0.96
C ARG A 373 -39.29 16.00 2.39
N ASP A 374 -39.38 14.71 2.73
CA ASP A 374 -39.03 14.19 4.05
C ASP A 374 -37.52 13.92 4.17
N ALA A 375 -36.79 13.97 3.05
CA ALA A 375 -35.34 13.85 3.03
C ALA A 375 -34.69 15.17 3.50
N PRO A 376 -33.84 15.15 4.54
CA PRO A 376 -33.13 16.34 4.96
C PRO A 376 -32.24 16.88 3.84
N PRO A 377 -32.06 18.22 3.73
CA PRO A 377 -31.13 18.80 2.79
C PRO A 377 -29.74 18.19 2.91
N ARG A 378 -29.04 18.01 1.78
CA ARG A 378 -27.70 17.39 1.74
C ARG A 378 -26.72 18.06 2.69
N ALA A 379 -26.78 19.39 2.84
CA ALA A 379 -25.95 20.13 3.77
C ALA A 379 -26.18 19.67 5.23
N HIS A 380 -27.42 19.44 5.64
CA HIS A 380 -27.75 18.95 6.99
C HIS A 380 -27.25 17.53 7.21
N LEU A 381 -27.41 16.63 6.23
CA LEU A 381 -26.88 15.27 6.30
C LEU A 381 -25.36 15.25 6.45
N LEU A 382 -24.67 16.12 5.69
CA LEU A 382 -23.22 16.27 5.79
C LEU A 382 -22.79 16.82 7.16
N LEU A 383 -23.47 17.86 7.66
CA LEU A 383 -23.18 18.43 8.98
C LEU A 383 -23.42 17.41 10.10
N HIS A 384 -24.51 16.64 10.04
CA HIS A 384 -24.79 15.57 10.99
C HIS A 384 -23.71 14.48 10.96
N ALA A 385 -23.33 14.01 9.76
CA ALA A 385 -22.26 13.02 9.61
C ALA A 385 -20.89 13.53 10.08
N ILE A 386 -20.59 14.82 9.91
CA ILE A 386 -19.37 15.45 10.43
C ILE A 386 -19.42 15.49 11.97
N ALA A 387 -20.53 15.97 12.54
CA ALA A 387 -20.70 16.06 13.99
C ALA A 387 -20.60 14.68 14.66
N GLU A 388 -21.24 13.66 14.09
CA GLU A 388 -21.17 12.27 14.55
C GLU A 388 -19.73 11.74 14.51
N ARG A 389 -18.98 11.99 13.43
CA ARG A 389 -17.57 11.58 13.33
C ARG A 389 -16.68 12.28 14.35
N ILE A 390 -16.91 13.56 14.61
CA ILE A 390 -16.18 14.32 15.63
C ILE A 390 -16.47 13.73 17.01
N ALA A 391 -17.75 13.48 17.33
CA ALA A 391 -18.17 12.89 18.59
C ALA A 391 -17.55 11.50 18.80
N TRP A 392 -17.66 10.59 17.82
CA TRP A 392 -17.06 9.26 17.89
C TRP A 392 -15.54 9.30 18.03
N ARG A 393 -14.88 10.26 17.35
CA ARG A 393 -13.43 10.43 17.49
C ARG A 393 -13.07 10.83 18.92
N ALA A 394 -13.78 11.80 19.50
CA ALA A 394 -13.54 12.26 20.86
C ALA A 394 -13.82 11.15 21.91
N GLU A 395 -14.89 10.37 21.73
CA GLU A 395 -15.20 9.21 22.57
C GLU A 395 -14.09 8.16 22.52
N TYR A 396 -13.62 7.83 21.31
CA TYR A 396 -12.55 6.85 21.12
C TYR A 396 -11.19 7.35 21.67
N ASP A 397 -10.83 8.61 21.42
CA ASP A 397 -9.60 9.20 21.94
C ASP A 397 -9.63 9.26 23.49
N ARG A 398 -10.79 9.54 24.11
CA ARG A 398 -10.98 9.44 25.56
C ARG A 398 -10.77 8.02 26.07
N ALA A 399 -11.33 7.03 25.39
CA ALA A 399 -11.17 5.63 25.76
C ALA A 399 -9.72 5.15 25.63
N LEU A 400 -9.01 5.60 24.59
CA LEU A 400 -7.58 5.34 24.41
C LEU A 400 -6.73 5.95 25.54
N LEU A 401 -7.05 7.18 25.97
CA LEU A 401 -6.33 7.86 27.06
C LEU A 401 -6.52 7.18 28.42
N ALA A 402 -7.68 6.58 28.66
CA ALA A 402 -7.98 5.86 29.89
C ALA A 402 -7.43 4.43 29.92
N ALA A 403 -7.15 3.84 28.76
CA ALA A 403 -6.63 2.48 28.67
C ALA A 403 -5.16 2.43 29.12
N ALA A 404 -4.85 1.56 30.08
CA ALA A 404 -3.46 1.22 30.40
C ALA A 404 -2.82 0.49 29.20
N PRO A 405 -1.54 0.76 28.88
CA PRO A 405 -0.86 0.05 27.80
C PRO A 405 -0.77 -1.45 28.12
N PRO A 406 -0.95 -2.34 27.13
CA PRO A 406 -0.80 -3.78 27.37
C PRO A 406 0.64 -4.11 27.80
N GLU A 407 0.80 -5.09 28.68
CA GLU A 407 2.11 -5.54 29.23
C GLU A 407 3.14 -5.93 28.15
N THR A 408 2.69 -6.23 26.93
CA THR A 408 3.51 -6.63 25.78
C THR A 408 3.79 -5.50 24.78
N SER A 409 3.41 -4.26 25.11
CA SER A 409 3.66 -3.10 24.25
C SER A 409 5.15 -2.78 24.16
N ALA A 410 5.72 -2.81 22.96
CA ALA A 410 7.10 -2.39 22.68
C ALA A 410 7.26 -0.86 22.57
N ILE A 411 6.32 -0.09 23.13
CA ILE A 411 6.36 1.37 23.18
C ILE A 411 6.79 1.76 24.60
N PRO A 412 8.07 2.13 24.83
CA PRO A 412 8.43 2.87 26.04
C PRO A 412 7.70 4.21 26.01
N GLN A 413 7.17 4.64 27.16
CA GLN A 413 6.53 5.94 27.35
C GLN A 413 7.38 7.04 26.69
N ALA A 414 6.77 7.85 25.82
CA ALA A 414 7.23 9.21 25.65
C ALA A 414 6.71 9.97 26.87
N ALA A 415 7.61 10.35 27.77
CA ALA A 415 7.37 11.41 28.73
C ALA A 415 7.38 12.76 28.00
#